data_AF-Q96UD8-F1
#
_entry.id   AF-Q96UD8-F1
#
_cell.length_a   1.000
_cell.length_b   1.000
_cell.length_c   1.000
_cell.angle_alpha   90.00
_cell.angle_beta   90.00
_cell.angle_gamma   90.00
#
_symmetry.space_group_name_H-M   'P 1'
#
loop_
_entity.id
_entity.type
_entity.pdbx_description
1 polymer ?
#
loop_
_entity_poly.entity_id
_entity_poly.type
_entity_poly.pdbx_seq_one_letter_code
_entity_poly.pdbx_strand_id
1 'polypeptide(L)'
;MSKLNLNLSASLNIFKLIAKPSLCLPHATVPTFNDLPIPLNKAFSGNGEKKVDIKAVVLDKDDCFAYPDHNEVYEAYKERMEALRAAYPGRRLLIVSNTAGALSWDKDGQMASAVEKATGITVLPHGVKKPGCGDEIMSYFRAHPETGVTSPHQIAVVGDRLATDMMLANMMGSYGIWIKDGVVPHQQKSIWSRVERTVAPFLVSRGYTAPEPVSPFE
;
A
#
# COMPACT_ATOMS: atom_id res chain seq x y z
N MET A 1 -31.31 -9.97 0.45
CA MET A 1 -30.76 -9.26 1.63
C MET A 1 -29.23 -9.31 1.55
N SER A 2 -28.54 -8.22 1.18
CA SER A 2 -27.09 -8.02 1.41
C SER A 2 -26.58 -6.68 0.84
N LYS A 3 -27.05 -5.55 1.38
CA LYS A 3 -26.41 -4.22 1.19
C LYS A 3 -25.82 -3.64 2.49
N LEU A 4 -25.69 -4.45 3.54
CA LEU A 4 -25.30 -3.97 4.87
C LEU A 4 -23.79 -4.05 5.19
N ASN A 5 -22.97 -4.81 4.46
CA ASN A 5 -21.55 -5.00 4.82
C ASN A 5 -20.57 -3.95 4.24
N LEU A 6 -20.87 -3.32 3.11
CA LEU A 6 -19.93 -2.36 2.49
C LEU A 6 -19.83 -1.03 3.25
N ASN A 7 -20.89 -0.64 3.96
CA ASN A 7 -20.93 0.65 4.66
C ASN A 7 -20.36 0.57 6.09
N LEU A 8 -20.33 -0.63 6.68
CA LEU A 8 -19.84 -0.82 8.04
C LEU A 8 -18.31 -0.74 8.11
N SER A 9 -17.58 -1.35 7.18
CA SER A 9 -16.12 -1.28 7.17
C SER A 9 -15.61 0.14 6.85
N ALA A 10 -16.22 0.82 5.88
CA ALA A 10 -15.89 2.20 5.55
C ALA A 10 -16.18 3.15 6.72
N SER A 11 -17.36 3.05 7.35
CA SER A 11 -17.70 3.86 8.53
C SER A 11 -16.80 3.57 9.73
N LEU A 12 -16.51 2.31 10.03
CA LEU A 12 -15.60 1.92 11.13
C LEU A 12 -14.19 2.49 10.94
N ASN A 13 -13.66 2.47 9.71
CA ASN A 13 -12.33 3.02 9.44
C ASN A 13 -12.31 4.55 9.58
N ILE A 14 -13.39 5.24 9.18
CA ILE A 14 -13.55 6.68 9.43
C ILE A 14 -13.55 6.97 10.94
N PHE A 15 -14.30 6.22 11.74
CA PHE A 15 -14.28 6.38 13.20
C PHE A 15 -12.91 6.13 13.81
N LYS A 16 -12.18 5.11 13.32
CA LYS A 16 -10.79 4.86 13.74
C LYS A 16 -9.87 6.03 13.42
N LEU A 17 -9.99 6.65 12.25
CA LEU A 17 -9.18 7.82 11.88
C LEU A 17 -9.55 9.07 12.70
N ILE A 18 -10.81 9.24 13.07
CA ILE A 18 -11.22 10.31 13.99
C ILE A 18 -10.58 10.09 15.37
N ALA A 19 -10.58 8.85 15.87
CA ALA A 19 -10.02 8.52 17.18
C ALA A 19 -8.48 8.48 17.21
N LYS A 20 -7.85 8.05 16.11
CA LYS A 20 -6.39 7.91 15.95
C LYS A 20 -5.97 8.40 14.56
N PRO A 21 -5.87 9.72 14.35
CA PRO A 21 -5.58 10.29 13.03
C PRO A 21 -4.18 9.96 12.51
N SER A 22 -3.22 9.66 13.39
CA SER A 22 -1.89 9.20 12.99
C SER A 22 -1.90 7.90 12.17
N LEU A 23 -2.96 7.09 12.27
CA LEU A 23 -3.06 5.84 11.50
C LEU A 23 -3.03 6.04 9.99
N CYS A 24 -3.34 7.22 9.45
CA CYS A 24 -3.23 7.47 8.01
C CYS A 24 -1.91 8.14 7.61
N LEU A 25 -1.01 8.44 8.55
CA LEU A 25 0.24 9.12 8.24
C LEU A 25 1.25 8.17 7.60
N PRO A 26 1.97 8.62 6.56
CA PRO A 26 3.05 7.85 5.96
C PRO A 26 4.33 7.90 6.79
N HIS A 27 5.16 6.88 6.65
CA HIS A 27 6.53 6.87 7.18
C HIS A 27 7.51 7.57 6.22
N ALA A 28 7.27 7.42 4.91
CA ALA A 28 7.97 8.15 3.87
C ALA A 28 6.98 8.66 2.82
N THR A 29 7.28 9.79 2.19
CA THR A 29 6.48 10.35 1.11
C THR A 29 7.35 10.59 -0.10
N VAL A 30 6.90 10.16 -1.27
CA VAL A 30 7.53 10.46 -2.55
C VAL A 30 6.51 11.09 -3.50
N PRO A 31 6.91 11.95 -4.43
CA PRO A 31 5.97 12.54 -5.40
C PRO A 31 5.29 11.46 -6.24
N THR A 32 6.07 10.66 -6.97
CA THR A 32 5.56 9.66 -7.90
C THR A 32 6.18 8.28 -7.66
N PHE A 33 5.66 7.24 -8.32
CA PHE A 33 6.27 5.91 -8.28
C PHE A 33 7.73 5.95 -8.76
N ASN A 34 8.08 6.83 -9.71
CA ASN A 34 9.45 7.01 -10.21
C ASN A 34 10.45 7.50 -9.16
N ASP A 35 9.97 8.10 -8.09
CA ASP A 35 10.78 8.65 -7.01
C ASP A 35 11.01 7.64 -5.88
N LEU A 36 10.51 6.40 -6.00
CA LEU A 36 10.75 5.34 -5.02
C LEU A 36 12.25 5.11 -4.82
N PRO A 37 12.76 5.22 -3.58
CA PRO A 37 14.17 5.01 -3.30
C PRO A 37 14.44 3.50 -3.20
N ILE A 38 14.86 2.87 -4.30
CA ILE A 38 15.08 1.42 -4.35
C ILE A 38 16.52 1.06 -3.91
N PRO A 39 16.73 0.05 -3.04
CA PRO A 39 15.72 -0.69 -2.26
C PRO A 39 15.06 0.19 -1.18
N LEU A 40 13.79 -0.11 -0.87
CA LEU A 40 12.89 0.76 -0.10
C LEU A 40 13.35 1.04 1.34
N ASN A 41 14.30 0.27 1.88
CA ASN A 41 14.95 0.53 3.16
C ASN A 41 15.54 1.96 3.22
N LYS A 42 15.97 2.50 2.07
CA LYS A 42 16.50 3.87 1.93
C LYS A 42 15.47 4.94 2.27
N ALA A 43 14.17 4.66 2.13
CA ALA A 43 13.11 5.59 2.48
C ALA A 43 13.04 5.87 4.00
N PHE A 44 13.60 4.98 4.81
CA PHE A 44 13.44 4.97 6.27
C PHE A 44 14.78 5.06 7.01
N SER A 45 15.87 5.37 6.31
CA SER A 45 17.20 5.47 6.90
C SER A 45 17.44 6.88 7.43
N GLY A 46 17.13 7.13 8.71
CA GLY A 46 17.44 8.35 9.45
C GLY A 46 18.76 8.29 10.25
N ASN A 47 19.30 9.45 10.64
CA ASN A 47 20.55 9.58 11.41
C ASN A 47 20.40 8.99 12.83
N GLY A 48 20.71 7.71 13.01
CA GLY A 48 20.86 7.05 14.32
C GLY A 48 19.84 5.94 14.63
N GLU A 49 18.92 5.62 13.72
CA GLU A 49 17.87 4.63 13.94
C GLU A 49 18.29 3.18 13.61
N LYS A 50 17.54 2.21 14.17
CA LYS A 50 17.67 0.78 13.86
C LYS A 50 17.67 0.59 12.34
N LYS A 51 18.58 -0.23 11.83
CA LYS A 51 18.64 -0.61 10.42
C LYS A 51 17.32 -1.24 9.99
N VAL A 52 16.56 -0.55 9.13
CA VAL A 52 15.31 -1.05 8.56
C VAL A 52 15.60 -2.15 7.53
N ASP A 53 14.94 -3.31 7.70
CA ASP A 53 15.10 -4.50 6.85
C ASP A 53 13.79 -4.83 6.12
N ILE A 54 13.52 -4.11 5.03
CA ILE A 54 12.38 -4.42 4.16
C ILE A 54 12.72 -5.62 3.29
N LYS A 55 11.98 -6.71 3.47
CA LYS A 55 12.12 -7.97 2.73
C LYS A 55 11.09 -8.14 1.63
N ALA A 56 9.92 -7.51 1.77
CA ALA A 56 8.86 -7.57 0.79
C ALA A 56 8.11 -6.24 0.64
N VAL A 57 7.47 -6.08 -0.51
CA VAL A 57 6.70 -4.89 -0.88
C VAL A 57 5.28 -5.31 -1.21
N VAL A 58 4.34 -4.62 -0.58
CA VAL A 58 2.92 -4.64 -0.93
C VAL A 58 2.64 -3.39 -1.74
N LEU A 59 2.21 -3.57 -2.98
CA LEU A 59 2.08 -2.49 -3.95
C LEU A 59 0.62 -2.29 -4.35
N ASP A 60 0.11 -1.08 -4.17
CA ASP A 60 -1.17 -0.69 -4.74
C ASP A 60 -1.10 -0.53 -6.27
N LYS A 61 -2.24 -0.63 -6.96
CA LYS A 61 -2.33 -0.55 -8.42
C LYS A 61 -2.75 0.84 -8.91
N ASP A 62 -3.97 1.23 -8.57
CA ASP A 62 -4.70 2.33 -9.23
C ASP A 62 -4.17 3.67 -8.73
N ASP A 63 -3.74 4.55 -9.65
CA ASP A 63 -3.09 5.84 -9.33
C ASP A 63 -1.74 5.71 -8.60
N CYS A 64 -1.29 4.48 -8.32
CA CYS A 64 0.05 4.17 -7.82
C CYS A 64 1.05 3.92 -8.97
N PHE A 65 1.04 2.72 -9.58
CA PHE A 65 1.91 2.40 -10.73
C PHE A 65 1.17 2.36 -12.07
N ALA A 66 -0.17 2.31 -12.05
CA ALA A 66 -1.02 2.24 -13.23
C ALA A 66 -2.09 3.35 -13.20
N TYR A 67 -2.54 3.78 -14.38
CA TYR A 67 -3.77 4.57 -14.44
C TYR A 67 -4.95 3.76 -13.90
N PRO A 68 -5.95 4.40 -13.25
CA PRO A 68 -7.18 3.73 -12.89
C PRO A 68 -7.78 2.97 -14.08
N ASP A 69 -8.35 1.80 -13.81
CA ASP A 69 -8.95 0.89 -14.81
C ASP A 69 -7.98 0.32 -15.87
N HIS A 70 -6.67 0.61 -15.76
CA HIS A 70 -5.64 0.02 -16.61
C HIS A 70 -4.89 -1.09 -15.85
N ASN A 71 -4.39 -2.07 -16.60
CA ASN A 71 -3.65 -3.21 -16.05
C ASN A 71 -2.13 -3.07 -16.17
N GLU A 72 -1.69 -2.25 -17.12
CA GLU A 72 -0.28 -2.08 -17.46
C GLU A 72 0.39 -1.04 -16.55
N VAL A 73 1.69 -1.23 -16.33
CA VAL A 73 2.54 -0.21 -15.71
C VAL A 73 2.54 1.02 -16.60
N TYR A 74 2.28 2.19 -15.99
CA TYR A 74 2.36 3.46 -16.71
C TYR A 74 3.73 3.58 -17.40
N GLU A 75 3.75 4.00 -18.67
CA GLU A 75 4.95 3.93 -19.52
C GLU A 75 6.18 4.55 -18.84
N ALA A 76 6.01 5.73 -18.23
CA ALA A 76 7.11 6.43 -17.56
C ALA A 76 7.65 5.69 -16.32
N TYR A 77 6.91 4.73 -15.78
CA TYR A 77 7.23 3.98 -14.56
C TYR A 77 7.83 2.60 -14.83
N LYS A 78 7.91 2.16 -16.09
CA LYS A 78 8.41 0.83 -16.45
C LYS A 78 9.83 0.56 -15.98
N GLU A 79 10.75 1.50 -16.20
CA GLU A 79 12.14 1.36 -15.73
C GLU A 79 12.21 1.22 -14.20
N ARG A 80 11.44 2.03 -13.48
CA ARG A 80 11.38 1.96 -12.02
C ARG A 80 10.75 0.67 -11.53
N MET A 81 9.73 0.16 -12.21
CA MET A 81 9.11 -1.14 -11.89
C MET A 81 10.12 -2.27 -12.05
N GLU A 82 10.90 -2.28 -13.14
CA GLU A 82 11.95 -3.30 -13.33
C GLU A 82 13.02 -3.23 -12.24
N ALA A 83 13.44 -2.03 -11.83
CA ALA A 83 14.34 -1.87 -10.69
C ALA A 83 13.71 -2.41 -9.39
N LEU A 84 12.40 -2.22 -9.18
CA LEU A 84 11.69 -2.71 -8.00
C LEU A 84 11.60 -4.24 -8.01
N ARG A 85 11.28 -4.84 -9.15
CA ARG A 85 11.25 -6.30 -9.37
C ARG A 85 12.63 -6.92 -9.16
N ALA A 86 13.70 -6.27 -9.61
CA ALA A 86 15.07 -6.73 -9.40
C ALA A 86 15.47 -6.71 -7.91
N ALA A 87 15.02 -5.69 -7.17
CA ALA A 87 15.28 -5.59 -5.72
C ALA A 87 14.42 -6.54 -4.87
N TYR A 88 13.19 -6.81 -5.31
CA TYR A 88 12.22 -7.67 -4.63
C TYR A 88 11.69 -8.76 -5.57
N PRO A 89 12.52 -9.76 -5.93
CA PRO A 89 12.16 -10.74 -6.94
C PRO A 89 11.10 -11.74 -6.45
N GLY A 90 10.35 -12.28 -7.42
CA GLY A 90 9.35 -13.32 -7.19
C GLY A 90 8.27 -12.86 -6.22
N ARG A 91 8.02 -13.66 -5.18
CA ARG A 91 6.94 -13.43 -4.21
C ARG A 91 7.24 -12.35 -3.16
N ARG A 92 8.38 -11.66 -3.29
CA ARG A 92 8.70 -10.49 -2.45
C ARG A 92 8.02 -9.23 -2.93
N LEU A 93 7.45 -9.21 -4.13
CA LEU A 93 6.64 -8.11 -4.64
C LEU A 93 5.22 -8.62 -4.87
N LEU A 94 4.25 -8.03 -4.16
CA LEU A 94 2.86 -8.47 -4.13
C LEU A 94 1.95 -7.28 -4.43
N ILE A 95 1.04 -7.42 -5.40
CA ILE A 95 0.03 -6.40 -5.68
C ILE A 95 -1.20 -6.62 -4.78
N VAL A 96 -1.68 -5.55 -4.13
CA VAL A 96 -2.93 -5.55 -3.36
C VAL A 96 -3.77 -4.33 -3.79
N SER A 97 -4.85 -4.58 -4.54
CA SER A 97 -5.75 -3.55 -5.06
C SER A 97 -7.17 -3.71 -4.51
N ASN A 98 -7.87 -2.60 -4.26
CA ASN A 98 -9.29 -2.63 -3.88
C ASN A 98 -10.25 -2.95 -5.04
N THR A 99 -9.71 -3.21 -6.24
CA THR A 99 -10.44 -3.67 -7.44
C THR A 99 -9.97 -5.07 -7.84
N ALA A 100 -8.75 -5.22 -8.39
CA ALA A 100 -8.18 -6.49 -8.81
C ALA A 100 -7.83 -7.38 -7.60
N GLY A 101 -8.36 -8.61 -7.58
CA GLY A 101 -8.19 -9.56 -6.47
C GLY A 101 -9.11 -9.34 -5.27
N ALA A 102 -9.78 -8.18 -5.17
CA ALA A 102 -10.76 -7.95 -4.09
C ALA A 102 -12.06 -8.72 -4.39
N LEU A 103 -12.38 -9.77 -3.64
CA LEU A 103 -13.51 -10.68 -3.92
C LEU A 103 -14.89 -10.00 -3.98
N SER A 104 -15.01 -8.82 -3.36
CA SER A 104 -16.23 -7.99 -3.44
C SER A 104 -16.38 -7.25 -4.77
N TRP A 105 -15.34 -7.20 -5.61
CA TRP A 105 -15.30 -6.52 -6.90
C TRP A 105 -14.89 -7.46 -8.04
N ASP A 106 -13.83 -8.25 -7.85
CA ASP A 106 -13.27 -9.20 -8.80
C ASP A 106 -13.58 -10.64 -8.37
N LYS A 107 -14.87 -11.01 -8.43
CA LYS A 107 -15.38 -12.30 -7.93
C LYS A 107 -14.77 -13.51 -8.61
N ASP A 108 -14.52 -13.38 -9.91
CA ASP A 108 -14.02 -14.48 -10.75
C ASP A 108 -12.50 -14.40 -10.94
N GLY A 109 -11.82 -13.42 -10.31
CA GLY A 109 -10.36 -13.24 -10.40
C GLY A 109 -9.84 -12.79 -11.77
N GLN A 110 -10.71 -12.34 -12.67
CA GLN A 110 -10.33 -11.96 -14.04
C GLN A 110 -9.49 -10.69 -14.05
N MET A 111 -9.78 -9.71 -13.19
CA MET A 111 -8.99 -8.48 -13.11
C MET A 111 -7.61 -8.78 -12.53
N ALA A 112 -7.53 -9.59 -11.48
CA ALA A 112 -6.27 -10.08 -10.94
C ALA A 112 -5.43 -10.77 -12.02
N SER A 113 -6.01 -11.76 -12.73
CA SER A 113 -5.31 -12.48 -13.80
C SER A 113 -4.82 -11.56 -14.92
N ALA A 114 -5.60 -10.55 -15.30
CA ALA A 114 -5.21 -9.57 -16.31
C ALA A 114 -4.02 -8.71 -15.87
N VAL A 115 -4.01 -8.26 -14.61
CA VAL A 115 -2.89 -7.50 -14.03
C VAL A 115 -1.65 -8.38 -13.90
N GLU A 116 -1.78 -9.63 -13.44
CA GLU A 116 -0.68 -10.59 -13.35
C GLU A 116 -0.07 -10.86 -14.73
N LYS A 117 -0.90 -11.02 -15.77
CA LYS A 117 -0.44 -11.19 -17.15
C LYS A 117 0.30 -9.96 -17.67
N ALA A 118 -0.17 -8.75 -17.35
CA ALA A 118 0.42 -7.51 -17.81
C ALA A 118 1.75 -7.15 -17.10
N THR A 119 1.89 -7.54 -15.83
CA THR A 119 3.00 -7.10 -14.97
C THR A 119 3.99 -8.22 -14.63
N GLY A 120 3.57 -9.48 -14.69
CA GLY A 120 4.31 -10.62 -14.18
C GLY A 120 4.46 -10.64 -12.65
N ILE A 121 3.63 -9.87 -11.92
CA ILE A 121 3.64 -9.75 -10.47
C ILE A 121 2.35 -10.35 -9.92
N THR A 122 2.44 -11.16 -8.87
CA THR A 122 1.28 -11.78 -8.22
C THR A 122 0.33 -10.74 -7.65
N VAL A 123 -0.97 -10.93 -7.85
CA VAL A 123 -2.03 -10.14 -7.23
C VAL A 123 -2.68 -10.97 -6.12
N LEU A 124 -2.77 -10.42 -4.91
CA LEU A 124 -3.37 -11.13 -3.77
C LEU A 124 -4.90 -11.20 -3.92
N PRO A 125 -5.52 -12.39 -4.00
CA PRO A 125 -6.96 -12.52 -3.82
C PRO A 125 -7.29 -12.30 -2.34
N HIS A 126 -8.23 -11.41 -2.03
CA HIS A 126 -8.56 -11.07 -0.65
C HIS A 126 -10.05 -10.75 -0.44
N GLY A 127 -10.60 -11.20 0.67
CA GLY A 127 -12.00 -11.03 1.04
C GLY A 127 -12.31 -9.65 1.63
N VAL A 128 -11.35 -9.04 2.31
CA VAL A 128 -11.52 -7.75 2.99
C VAL A 128 -10.71 -6.66 2.28
N LYS A 129 -11.36 -5.62 1.76
CA LYS A 129 -10.64 -4.50 1.12
C LYS A 129 -9.67 -3.80 2.09
N LYS A 130 -8.63 -3.17 1.56
CA LYS A 130 -7.78 -2.23 2.28
C LYS A 130 -8.63 -1.16 2.97
N PRO A 131 -8.33 -0.78 4.22
CA PRO A 131 -7.16 -1.16 5.02
C PRO A 131 -7.26 -2.48 5.82
N GLY A 132 -8.24 -3.35 5.55
CA GLY A 132 -8.55 -4.52 6.38
C GLY A 132 -7.89 -5.86 6.00
N CYS A 133 -7.16 -5.96 4.88
CA CYS A 133 -6.56 -7.22 4.39
C CYS A 133 -5.22 -7.61 5.03
N GLY A 134 -4.83 -7.01 6.16
CA GLY A 134 -3.50 -7.25 6.76
C GLY A 134 -3.22 -8.72 7.08
N ASP A 135 -4.22 -9.44 7.59
CA ASP A 135 -4.10 -10.87 7.92
C ASP A 135 -3.93 -11.76 6.67
N GLU A 136 -4.55 -11.39 5.56
CA GLU A 136 -4.46 -12.10 4.28
C GLU A 136 -3.07 -11.90 3.67
N ILE A 137 -2.51 -10.68 3.75
CA ILE A 137 -1.14 -10.37 3.35
C ILE A 137 -0.13 -11.18 4.18
N MET A 138 -0.26 -11.18 5.51
CA MET A 138 0.64 -11.97 6.36
C MET A 138 0.49 -13.47 6.14
N SER A 139 -0.72 -13.96 5.83
CA SER A 139 -0.94 -15.36 5.47
C SER A 139 -0.27 -15.73 4.16
N TYR A 140 -0.30 -14.85 3.16
CA TYR A 140 0.46 -15.03 1.92
C TYR A 140 1.96 -15.17 2.20
N PHE A 141 2.56 -14.27 2.98
CA PHE A 141 3.99 -14.34 3.26
C PHE A 141 4.38 -15.55 4.12
N ARG A 142 3.54 -15.97 5.07
CA ARG A 142 3.74 -17.21 5.82
C ARG A 142 3.72 -18.47 4.94
N ALA A 143 2.89 -18.48 3.89
CA ALA A 143 2.85 -19.56 2.91
C ALA A 143 4.07 -19.57 1.96
N HIS A 144 4.88 -18.52 1.97
CA HIS A 144 6.03 -18.31 1.09
C HIS A 144 7.29 -17.97 1.91
N PRO A 145 7.81 -18.91 2.72
CA PRO A 145 8.95 -18.67 3.59
C PRO A 145 10.23 -18.27 2.85
N GLU A 146 10.35 -18.56 1.55
CA GLU A 146 11.46 -18.10 0.69
C GLU A 146 11.56 -16.57 0.57
N THR A 147 10.47 -15.86 0.88
CA THR A 147 10.46 -14.40 0.96
C THR A 147 11.28 -13.88 2.14
N GLY A 148 11.45 -14.71 3.19
CA GLY A 148 12.14 -14.36 4.43
C GLY A 148 11.35 -13.45 5.37
N VAL A 149 10.09 -13.12 5.03
CA VAL A 149 9.20 -12.29 5.85
C VAL A 149 8.69 -13.11 7.03
N THR A 150 9.01 -12.67 8.24
CA THR A 150 8.55 -13.27 9.50
C THR A 150 7.68 -12.31 10.33
N SER A 151 7.67 -11.02 9.99
CA SER A 151 6.98 -9.98 10.76
C SER A 151 6.54 -8.81 9.88
N PRO A 152 5.45 -8.09 10.22
CA PRO A 152 4.94 -6.97 9.42
C PRO A 152 5.94 -5.83 9.20
N HIS A 153 6.81 -5.51 10.17
CA HIS A 153 7.83 -4.45 10.02
C HIS A 153 8.86 -4.75 8.92
N GLN A 154 8.89 -5.96 8.36
CA GLN A 154 9.73 -6.32 7.20
C GLN A 154 9.03 -6.07 5.86
N ILE A 155 7.82 -5.51 5.90
CA ILE A 155 7.01 -5.19 4.72
C ILE A 155 6.95 -3.67 4.56
N ALA A 156 7.08 -3.19 3.32
CA ALA A 156 6.71 -1.83 2.96
C ALA A 156 5.44 -1.85 2.10
N VAL A 157 4.41 -1.11 2.51
CA VAL A 157 3.22 -0.84 1.72
C VAL A 157 3.42 0.45 0.94
N VAL A 158 3.23 0.40 -0.38
CA VAL A 158 3.35 1.55 -1.28
C VAL A 158 2.00 1.81 -1.93
N GLY A 159 1.48 3.03 -1.81
CA GLY A 159 0.19 3.38 -2.40
C GLY A 159 -0.10 4.88 -2.37
N ASP A 160 -1.18 5.30 -3.03
CA ASP A 160 -1.52 6.72 -3.25
C ASP A 160 -2.51 7.28 -2.21
N ARG A 161 -3.13 6.43 -1.37
CA ARG A 161 -4.14 6.87 -0.40
C ARG A 161 -3.69 6.70 1.06
N LEU A 162 -3.96 7.72 1.85
CA LEU A 162 -3.71 7.75 3.29
C LEU A 162 -4.69 6.82 4.06
N ALA A 163 -5.98 6.86 3.72
CA ALA A 163 -7.06 6.17 4.41
C ALA A 163 -7.22 4.69 4.01
N THR A 164 -6.48 4.24 2.99
CA THR A 164 -6.41 2.82 2.65
C THR A 164 -5.00 2.27 2.79
N ASP A 165 -4.02 2.80 2.07
CA ASP A 165 -2.69 2.17 1.99
C ASP A 165 -1.83 2.49 3.20
N MET A 166 -1.77 3.76 3.60
CA MET A 166 -1.02 4.13 4.83
C MET A 166 -1.73 3.59 6.07
N MET A 167 -3.07 3.63 6.08
CA MET A 167 -3.85 3.01 7.15
C MET A 167 -3.66 1.50 7.22
N LEU A 168 -3.59 0.79 6.09
CA LEU A 168 -3.22 -0.63 6.07
C LEU A 168 -1.84 -0.84 6.69
N ALA A 169 -0.84 -0.07 6.26
CA ALA A 169 0.54 -0.19 6.74
C ALA A 169 0.60 -0.05 8.26
N ASN A 170 0.04 1.04 8.78
CA ASN A 170 0.02 1.35 10.20
C ASN A 170 -0.80 0.35 11.01
N MET A 171 -1.92 -0.16 10.48
CA MET A 171 -2.71 -1.20 11.15
C MET A 171 -1.99 -2.55 11.21
N MET A 172 -1.16 -2.86 10.21
CA MET A 172 -0.35 -4.07 10.19
C MET A 172 0.88 -3.97 11.10
N GLY A 173 1.37 -2.76 11.40
CA GLY A 173 2.69 -2.55 12.01
C GLY A 173 3.83 -2.64 10.98
N SER A 174 3.53 -2.29 9.72
CA SER A 174 4.50 -2.26 8.62
C SER A 174 4.86 -0.83 8.22
N TYR A 175 5.85 -0.69 7.34
CA TYR A 175 6.23 0.62 6.82
C TYR A 175 5.30 1.06 5.69
N GLY A 176 5.06 2.38 5.59
CA GLY A 176 4.18 2.97 4.57
C GLY A 176 4.89 4.06 3.77
N ILE A 177 4.92 3.90 2.44
CA ILE A 177 5.39 4.93 1.50
C ILE A 177 4.20 5.49 0.72
N TRP A 178 3.92 6.76 0.92
CA TRP A 178 2.85 7.44 0.21
C TRP A 178 3.34 8.03 -1.10
N ILE A 179 2.70 7.60 -2.20
CA ILE A 179 2.83 8.22 -3.53
C ILE A 179 1.89 9.43 -3.55
N LYS A 180 2.44 10.63 -3.34
CA LYS A 180 1.64 11.84 -3.14
C LYS A 180 0.89 12.25 -4.41
N ASP A 181 1.55 12.22 -5.56
CA ASP A 181 1.06 12.75 -6.84
C ASP A 181 0.37 11.70 -7.71
N GLY A 182 0.82 10.45 -7.66
CA GLY A 182 0.25 9.35 -8.42
C GLY A 182 0.46 9.49 -9.93
N VAL A 183 -0.33 8.78 -10.73
CA VAL A 183 -0.30 8.83 -12.20
C VAL A 183 -1.30 9.85 -12.76
N VAL A 184 -2.43 10.02 -12.07
CA VAL A 184 -3.54 10.87 -12.50
C VAL A 184 -3.23 12.34 -12.22
N PRO A 185 -3.34 13.25 -13.19
CA PRO A 185 -3.16 14.69 -12.96
C PRO A 185 -4.10 15.22 -11.87
N HIS A 186 -3.61 16.11 -11.02
CA HIS A 186 -4.35 16.64 -9.86
C HIS A 186 -5.77 17.13 -10.19
N GLN A 187 -5.98 17.74 -11.36
CA GLN A 187 -7.28 18.27 -11.79
C GLN A 187 -8.33 17.17 -12.05
N GLN A 188 -7.87 15.96 -12.41
CA GLN A 188 -8.72 14.80 -12.72
C GLN A 188 -8.96 13.91 -11.49
N LYS A 189 -8.27 14.17 -10.37
CA LYS A 189 -8.45 13.41 -9.14
C LYS A 189 -9.81 13.68 -8.50
N SER A 190 -10.35 12.67 -7.81
CA SER A 190 -11.58 12.82 -7.02
C SER A 190 -11.43 13.90 -5.94
N ILE A 191 -12.55 14.51 -5.53
CA ILE A 191 -12.55 15.52 -4.46
C ILE A 191 -11.96 14.94 -3.17
N TRP A 192 -12.30 13.69 -2.86
CA TRP A 192 -11.77 12.98 -1.69
C TRP A 192 -10.26 12.86 -1.70
N SER A 193 -9.66 12.44 -2.83
CA SER A 193 -8.21 12.36 -2.97
C SER A 193 -7.53 13.73 -2.77
N ARG A 194 -8.14 14.81 -3.30
CA ARG A 194 -7.63 16.17 -3.12
C ARG A 194 -7.66 16.62 -1.66
N VAL A 195 -8.75 16.35 -0.94
CA VAL A 195 -8.88 16.67 0.50
C VAL A 195 -7.89 15.86 1.33
N GLU A 196 -7.80 14.55 1.07
CA GLU A 196 -6.93 13.61 1.77
C GLU A 196 -5.47 14.08 1.75
N ARG A 197 -5.00 14.63 0.63
CA ARG A 197 -3.64 15.17 0.48
C ARG A 197 -3.30 16.32 1.42
N THR A 198 -4.30 17.03 1.94
CA THR A 198 -4.11 18.10 2.93
C THR A 198 -4.06 17.59 4.38
N VAL A 199 -4.57 16.38 4.62
CA VAL A 199 -4.68 15.79 5.96
C VAL A 199 -3.29 15.48 6.53
N ALA A 200 -2.42 14.81 5.77
CA ALA A 200 -1.09 14.45 6.28
C ALA A 200 -0.25 15.68 6.66
N PRO A 201 -0.07 16.71 5.80
CA PRO A 201 0.64 17.93 6.17
C PRO A 201 0.01 18.65 7.38
N PHE A 202 -1.32 18.68 7.47
CA PHE A 202 -2.02 19.28 8.60
C PHE A 202 -1.71 18.56 9.92
N LEU A 203 -1.81 17.23 9.95
CA LEU A 203 -1.52 16.43 11.12
C LEU A 203 -0.04 16.53 11.52
N VAL A 204 0.89 16.48 10.56
CA VAL A 204 2.33 16.66 10.83
C VAL A 204 2.60 18.05 11.40
N SER A 205 1.95 19.10 10.90
CA SER A 205 2.07 20.46 11.47
C SER A 205 1.57 20.57 12.91
N ARG A 206 0.76 19.60 13.37
CA ARG A 206 0.25 19.47 14.73
C ARG A 206 1.09 18.52 15.59
N GLY A 207 2.23 18.03 15.09
CA GLY A 207 3.15 17.14 15.81
C GLY A 207 2.78 15.66 15.78
N TYR A 208 1.82 15.25 14.96
CA TYR A 208 1.53 13.83 14.78
C TYR A 208 2.58 13.17 13.87
N THR A 209 2.97 11.96 14.22
CA THR A 209 3.83 11.08 13.41
C THR A 209 3.11 9.76 13.15
N ALA A 210 3.56 9.03 12.12
CA ALA A 210 3.10 7.67 11.90
C ALA A 210 3.47 6.79 13.12
N PRO A 211 2.61 5.82 13.50
CA PRO A 211 2.97 4.84 14.52
C PRO A 211 4.21 4.04 14.11
N GLU A 212 5.13 3.83 15.05
CA GLU A 212 6.32 2.99 14.81
C GLU A 212 5.93 1.58 14.31
N PRO A 213 6.57 1.08 13.23
CA PRO A 213 6.40 -0.29 12.79
C PRO A 213 6.92 -1.27 13.85
N VAL A 214 6.01 -1.97 14.51
CA VAL A 214 6.35 -2.90 15.60
C VAL A 214 6.53 -4.34 15.11
N SER A 215 7.55 -4.99 15.64
CA SER A 215 7.60 -6.46 15.68
C SER A 215 6.69 -6.93 16.82
N PRO A 216 5.68 -7.78 16.60
CA PRO A 216 4.93 -8.39 17.71
C PRO A 216 5.79 -9.33 18.58
N PHE A 217 7.08 -9.49 18.24
CA PHE A 217 8.06 -10.31 18.94
C PHE A 217 9.20 -9.48 19.58
N GLU A 218 9.11 -8.14 19.57
CA GLU A 218 9.95 -7.23 20.37
C GLU A 218 9.14 -6.59 21.51
#